data_AF-A0AAD9UNG8-F1
#
_entry.id   AF-A0AAD9UNG8-F1
#
_cell.length_a   1.000
_cell.length_b   1.000
_cell.length_c   1.000
_cell.angle_alpha   90.00
_cell.angle_beta   90.00
_cell.angle_gamma   90.00
#
_symmetry.space_group_name_H-M   'P 1'
#
loop_
_entity.id
_entity.type
_entity.pdbx_description
1 polymer ?
#
loop_
_entity_poly.entity_id
_entity_poly.type
_entity_poly.pdbx_seq_one_letter_code
_entity_poly.pdbx_strand_id
1 'polypeptide(L)'
;MGGDGGSIPKRTDLVRTEGFRFVRNLGGMGYSPNTQSKGPCETYSVNQIRELRWKTCALSQEPLSSPIVACRIGLLYNKEAVIKYILSKKKINSMNHIRRLKDIKQVNFKMDEENVRLICPIVCTELSAANRGVLIWKCGCCISEKAFKQLICTNNKSNEKEKKNCPNCNMEFLYNSNVFNSRTNMTPEMLNDDVVLLGPDLSEEGNIRAILCNKT
;
A
#
# COMPACT_ATOMS: atom_id res chain seq x y z
N MET A 1 47.46 -27.11 20.16
CA MET A 1 46.13 -27.24 19.53
C MET A 1 45.61 -25.83 19.31
N GLY A 2 45.74 -25.33 18.08
CA GLY A 2 45.27 -24.00 17.70
C GLY A 2 43.91 -24.13 17.02
N GLY A 3 42.95 -23.32 17.47
CA GLY A 3 41.58 -23.37 16.97
C GLY A 3 40.77 -22.12 17.29
N ASP A 4 41.41 -20.98 17.52
CA ASP A 4 40.68 -19.73 17.73
C ASP A 4 40.62 -18.97 16.41
N GLY A 5 39.69 -19.40 15.56
CA GLY A 5 39.23 -18.61 14.42
C GLY A 5 38.58 -17.34 14.93
N GLY A 6 39.40 -16.33 15.22
CA GLY A 6 38.93 -15.00 15.60
C GLY A 6 38.05 -14.45 14.48
N SER A 7 36.75 -14.35 14.74
CA SER A 7 35.80 -13.74 13.83
C SER A 7 36.22 -12.28 13.58
N ILE A 8 36.43 -11.91 12.32
CA ILE A 8 36.78 -10.55 11.91
C ILE A 8 35.69 -9.59 12.42
N PRO A 9 36.04 -8.59 13.25
CA PRO A 9 35.06 -7.68 13.82
C PRO A 9 34.43 -6.84 12.72
N LYS A 10 33.09 -6.71 12.74
CA LYS A 10 32.37 -5.85 11.80
C LYS A 10 32.41 -4.41 12.29
N ARG A 11 32.17 -3.45 11.39
CA ARG A 11 32.06 -2.02 11.75
C ARG A 11 31.08 -1.76 12.91
N THR A 12 30.02 -2.56 13.00
CA THR A 12 29.02 -2.52 14.08
C THR A 12 29.55 -2.93 15.44
N ASP A 13 30.61 -3.74 15.51
CA ASP A 13 31.21 -4.19 16.77
C ASP A 13 32.22 -3.14 17.29
N LEU A 14 32.88 -2.45 16.36
CA LEU A 14 33.89 -1.42 16.64
C LEU A 14 33.29 -0.04 16.95
N VAL A 15 32.18 0.30 16.30
CA VAL A 15 31.56 1.64 16.38
C VAL A 15 30.10 1.50 16.78
N ARG A 16 29.68 2.32 17.75
CA ARG A 16 28.27 2.46 18.11
C ARG A 16 27.50 3.04 16.92
N THR A 17 26.86 2.17 16.17
CA THR A 17 26.04 2.54 15.01
C THR A 17 24.61 2.86 15.46
N GLU A 18 23.98 3.83 14.82
CA GLU A 18 22.59 4.18 15.11
C GLU A 18 21.67 2.97 14.92
N GLY A 19 20.80 2.72 15.90
CA GLY A 19 19.88 1.58 15.88
C GLY A 19 20.46 0.26 16.40
N PHE A 20 21.73 0.20 16.81
CA PHE A 20 22.30 -0.95 17.51
C PHE A 20 22.43 -0.67 19.02
N ARG A 21 22.08 -1.66 19.85
CA ARG A 21 22.17 -1.60 21.32
C ARG A 21 22.81 -2.89 21.83
N PHE A 22 23.57 -2.80 22.92
CA PHE A 22 24.08 -3.97 23.62
C PHE A 22 22.93 -4.85 24.11
N VAL A 23 23.07 -6.18 23.97
CA VAL A 23 22.02 -7.13 24.39
C VAL A 23 21.75 -7.01 25.90
N ARG A 24 22.77 -6.64 26.70
CA ARG A 24 22.63 -6.36 28.14
C ARG A 24 23.59 -5.23 28.56
N ASN A 25 23.10 -4.21 29.27
CA ASN A 25 23.92 -3.17 29.91
C ASN A 25 24.44 -3.63 31.28
N LEU A 26 24.95 -4.85 31.38
CA LEU A 26 25.58 -5.34 32.61
C LEU A 26 27.08 -5.36 32.34
N GLY A 27 27.85 -4.52 33.03
CA GLY A 27 29.29 -4.31 32.85
C GLY A 27 30.16 -5.52 33.21
N GLY A 28 29.87 -6.68 32.62
CA GLY A 28 30.62 -7.92 32.78
C GLY A 28 31.62 -8.12 31.64
N MET A 29 32.76 -8.74 31.94
CA MET A 29 33.86 -8.99 31.00
C MET A 29 33.60 -10.15 30.00
N GLY A 30 32.38 -10.33 29.52
CA GLY A 30 32.02 -11.39 28.58
C GLY A 30 31.89 -10.91 27.13
N TYR A 31 31.89 -11.84 26.17
CA TYR A 31 31.52 -11.54 24.77
C TYR A 31 30.03 -11.23 24.62
N SER A 32 29.16 -11.91 25.40
CA SER A 32 27.70 -11.78 25.30
C SER A 32 27.13 -10.43 25.77
N PRO A 33 27.62 -9.76 26.83
CA PRO A 33 27.18 -8.41 27.19
C PRO A 33 27.63 -7.35 26.16
N ASN A 34 28.78 -7.56 25.50
CA ASN A 34 29.38 -6.63 24.55
C ASN A 34 28.93 -6.85 23.10
N THR A 35 28.11 -7.87 22.85
CA THR A 35 27.53 -8.10 21.52
C THR A 35 26.48 -7.01 21.24
N GLN A 36 26.72 -6.19 20.22
CA GLN A 36 25.74 -5.23 19.74
C GLN A 36 24.71 -5.95 18.87
N SER A 37 23.45 -5.93 19.30
CA SER A 37 22.33 -6.38 18.49
C SER A 37 21.62 -5.18 17.88
N LYS A 38 21.00 -5.34 16.72
CA LYS A 38 20.08 -4.32 16.22
C LYS A 38 18.97 -4.16 17.25
N GLY A 39 18.89 -3.00 17.88
CA GLY A 39 17.82 -2.70 18.83
C GLY A 39 16.47 -2.83 18.12
N PRO A 40 15.37 -3.06 18.85
CA PRO A 40 14.05 -2.96 18.25
C PRO A 40 13.97 -1.57 17.64
N CYS A 41 13.94 -1.53 16.31
CA CYS A 41 13.67 -0.28 15.63
C CYS A 41 12.29 0.18 16.10
N GLU A 42 12.12 1.46 16.44
CA GLU A 42 10.81 2.12 16.57
C GLU A 42 10.09 2.22 15.21
N THR A 43 10.39 1.30 14.30
CA THR A 43 9.82 1.19 12.98
C THR A 43 8.72 0.17 13.06
N TYR A 44 7.51 0.56 12.68
CA TYR A 44 6.38 -0.34 12.55
C TYR A 44 6.76 -1.58 11.73
N SER A 45 6.31 -2.75 12.18
CA SER A 45 6.45 -3.98 11.38
C SER A 45 5.76 -3.82 10.03
N VAL A 46 6.17 -4.60 9.04
CA VAL A 46 5.58 -4.55 7.69
C VAL A 46 4.06 -4.75 7.74
N ASN A 47 3.56 -5.60 8.63
CA ASN A 47 2.13 -5.83 8.81
C ASN A 47 1.42 -4.63 9.44
N GLN A 48 2.02 -4.01 10.45
CA GLN A 48 1.49 -2.77 11.04
C GLN A 48 1.43 -1.63 10.01
N ILE A 49 2.47 -1.47 9.18
CA ILE A 49 2.47 -0.48 8.09
C ILE A 49 1.33 -0.75 7.11
N ARG A 50 1.10 -2.01 6.75
CA ARG A 50 -0.01 -2.40 5.88
C ARG A 50 -1.36 -2.08 6.50
N GLU A 51 -1.56 -2.34 7.78
CA GLU A 51 -2.81 -2.02 8.48
C GLU A 51 -3.04 -0.51 8.59
N LEU A 52 -1.99 0.27 8.88
CA LEU A 52 -2.08 1.72 8.98
C LEU A 52 -2.58 2.36 7.68
N ARG A 53 -2.17 1.84 6.51
CA ARG A 53 -2.63 2.34 5.18
C ARG A 53 -4.14 2.30 4.99
N TRP A 54 -4.84 1.42 5.70
CA TRP A 54 -6.31 1.31 5.63
C TRP A 54 -7.03 2.22 6.62
N LYS A 55 -6.31 2.84 7.55
CA LYS A 55 -6.86 3.67 8.63
C LYS A 55 -6.42 5.12 8.53
N THR A 56 -5.31 5.42 7.86
CA THR A 56 -4.73 6.76 7.81
C THR A 56 -4.61 7.29 6.37
N CYS A 57 -4.73 8.61 6.24
CA CYS A 57 -4.53 9.34 5.00
C CYS A 57 -3.05 9.34 4.62
N ALA A 58 -2.70 8.88 3.42
CA ALA A 58 -1.30 8.81 2.99
C ALA A 58 -0.64 10.19 2.77
N LEU A 59 -1.40 11.28 2.77
CA LEU A 59 -0.90 12.65 2.63
C LEU A 59 -0.79 13.38 3.97
N SER A 60 -1.86 13.43 4.77
CA SER A 60 -1.89 14.15 6.04
C SER A 60 -1.51 13.30 7.25
N GLN A 61 -1.45 11.97 7.10
CA GLN A 61 -1.23 11.00 8.19
C GLN A 61 -2.32 10.98 9.28
N GLU A 62 -3.38 11.77 9.09
CA GLU A 62 -4.58 11.78 9.94
C GLU A 62 -5.44 10.52 9.69
N PRO A 63 -6.33 10.15 10.63
CA PRO A 63 -7.30 9.09 10.39
C PRO A 63 -8.18 9.40 9.17
N LEU A 64 -8.59 8.34 8.45
CA LEU A 64 -9.44 8.48 7.28
C LEU A 64 -10.85 8.94 7.70
N SER A 65 -11.34 9.99 7.03
CA SER A 65 -12.68 10.52 7.22
C SER A 65 -13.43 10.54 5.89
N SER A 66 -14.73 10.24 5.93
CA SER A 66 -15.59 10.40 4.76
C SER A 66 -15.73 11.90 4.44
N PRO A 67 -15.59 12.32 3.16
CA PRO A 67 -15.40 11.52 1.95
C PRO A 67 -13.94 11.10 1.69
N ILE A 68 -13.75 9.81 1.41
CA ILE A 68 -12.44 9.20 1.11
C ILE A 68 -12.23 9.16 -0.42
N VAL A 69 -11.00 9.45 -0.86
CA VAL A 69 -10.58 9.36 -2.26
C VAL A 69 -9.38 8.43 -2.39
N ALA A 70 -9.23 7.81 -3.55
CA ALA A 70 -8.08 6.97 -3.89
C ALA A 70 -7.39 7.46 -5.16
N CYS A 71 -6.08 7.22 -5.25
CA CYS A 71 -5.30 7.47 -6.46
C CYS A 71 -5.09 6.20 -7.30
N ARG A 72 -4.52 6.36 -8.49
CA ARG A 72 -4.15 5.25 -9.40
C ARG A 72 -3.12 4.27 -8.83
N ILE A 73 -2.39 4.66 -7.77
CA ILE A 73 -1.46 3.78 -7.06
C ILE A 73 -2.20 2.82 -6.12
N GLY A 74 -3.41 3.19 -5.68
CA GLY A 74 -4.16 2.43 -4.69
C GLY A 74 -4.01 2.92 -3.25
N LEU A 75 -3.46 4.12 -3.05
CA LEU A 75 -3.41 4.78 -1.74
C LEU A 75 -4.70 5.55 -1.46
N LEU A 76 -5.06 5.62 -0.19
CA LEU A 76 -6.26 6.30 0.33
C LEU A 76 -5.91 7.66 0.91
N TYR A 77 -6.81 8.63 0.70
CA TYR A 77 -6.65 9.99 1.15
C TYR A 77 -7.98 10.59 1.62
N ASN A 78 -7.89 11.55 2.52
CA ASN A 78 -9.00 12.44 2.84
C ASN A 78 -9.15 13.46 1.69
N LYS A 79 -10.37 13.62 1.17
CA LYS A 79 -10.63 14.52 0.04
C LYS A 79 -10.17 15.95 0.33
N GLU A 80 -10.38 16.42 1.55
CA GLU A 80 -9.97 17.75 1.99
C GLU A 80 -8.46 17.96 1.94
N ALA A 81 -7.69 16.98 2.42
CA ALA A 81 -6.23 17.05 2.42
C ALA A 81 -5.68 17.14 0.99
N VAL A 82 -6.25 16.37 0.06
CA VAL A 82 -5.83 16.40 -1.35
C VAL A 82 -6.18 17.73 -2.02
N ILE A 83 -7.36 18.29 -1.74
CA ILE A 83 -7.76 19.59 -2.28
C ILE A 83 -6.80 20.68 -1.77
N LYS A 84 -6.53 20.72 -0.46
CA LYS A 84 -5.56 21.65 0.15
C LYS A 84 -4.19 21.52 -0.50
N TYR A 85 -3.74 20.29 -0.76
CA TYR A 85 -2.47 20.03 -1.44
C TYR A 85 -2.42 20.58 -2.86
N ILE A 86 -3.45 20.30 -3.67
CA ILE A 86 -3.53 20.79 -5.06
C ILE A 86 -3.54 22.33 -5.09
N LEU A 87 -4.27 22.98 -4.18
CA LEU A 87 -4.30 24.45 -4.07
C LEU A 87 -2.96 25.03 -3.66
N SER A 88 -2.26 24.39 -2.71
CA SER A 88 -0.98 24.88 -2.19
C SER A 88 0.15 24.91 -3.22
N LYS A 89 0.02 24.14 -4.33
CA LYS A 89 1.03 23.94 -5.38
C LYS A 89 2.42 23.52 -4.87
N LYS A 90 2.55 23.09 -3.61
CA LYS A 90 3.80 22.58 -3.04
C LYS A 90 4.05 21.18 -3.58
N LYS A 91 5.11 21.01 -4.37
CA LYS A 91 5.50 19.69 -4.89
C LYS A 91 6.15 18.88 -3.76
N ILE A 92 5.61 17.70 -3.50
CA ILE A 92 6.18 16.71 -2.58
C ILE A 92 6.58 15.53 -3.45
N ASN A 93 7.86 15.16 -3.44
CA ASN A 93 8.40 14.17 -4.39
C ASN A 93 7.62 12.85 -4.39
N SER A 94 7.16 12.38 -3.23
CA SER A 94 6.38 11.13 -3.09
C SER A 94 4.98 11.20 -3.70
N MET A 95 4.48 12.40 -4.02
CA MET A 95 3.08 12.69 -4.40
C MET A 95 2.94 13.36 -5.77
N ASN A 96 3.99 13.32 -6.59
CA ASN A 96 4.02 13.93 -7.94
C ASN A 96 2.95 13.39 -8.93
N HIS A 97 2.32 12.27 -8.60
CA HIS A 97 1.28 11.62 -9.40
C HIS A 97 -0.10 12.29 -9.28
N ILE A 98 -0.35 13.09 -8.23
CA ILE A 98 -1.61 13.80 -8.04
C ILE A 98 -1.43 15.24 -8.53
N ARG A 99 -1.93 15.55 -9.73
CA ARG A 99 -1.82 16.89 -10.33
C ARG A 99 -3.16 17.58 -10.47
N ARG A 100 -4.20 16.80 -10.78
CA ARG A 100 -5.56 17.27 -11.03
C ARG A 100 -6.56 16.43 -10.26
N LEU A 101 -7.77 16.95 -10.08
CA LEU A 101 -8.90 16.21 -9.49
C LEU A 101 -9.30 14.97 -10.30
N LYS A 102 -8.87 14.85 -11.56
CA LYS A 102 -9.08 13.66 -12.41
C LYS A 102 -8.20 12.48 -11.99
N ASP A 103 -7.07 12.73 -11.33
CA ASP A 103 -6.09 11.71 -10.94
C ASP A 103 -6.51 10.98 -9.66
N ILE A 104 -7.58 11.44 -9.01
CA ILE A 104 -8.20 10.86 -7.83
C ILE A 104 -9.65 10.49 -8.13
N LYS A 105 -10.14 9.45 -7.45
CA LYS A 105 -11.53 9.01 -7.53
C LYS A 105 -12.09 8.87 -6.12
N GLN A 106 -13.28 9.42 -5.90
CA GLN A 106 -14.01 9.20 -4.66
C GLN A 106 -14.45 7.74 -4.59
N VAL A 107 -14.20 7.11 -3.45
CA VAL A 107 -14.47 5.70 -3.25
C VAL A 107 -15.72 5.54 -2.38
N ASN A 108 -16.64 4.70 -2.84
CA ASN A 108 -17.81 4.31 -2.08
C ASN A 108 -17.49 3.05 -1.26
N PHE A 109 -17.39 3.24 0.05
CA PHE A 109 -17.31 2.20 1.06
C PHE A 109 -18.60 2.17 1.88
N LYS A 110 -18.93 1.01 2.47
CA LYS A 110 -19.78 1.01 3.67
C LYS A 110 -18.87 1.31 4.85
N MET A 111 -19.22 2.30 5.66
CA MET A 111 -18.45 2.67 6.86
C MET A 111 -19.24 2.22 8.08
N ASP A 112 -18.57 1.54 9.01
CA ASP A 112 -19.09 1.38 10.37
C ASP A 112 -18.74 2.63 11.18
N GLU A 113 -19.78 3.30 11.69
CA GLU A 113 -19.64 4.55 12.45
C GLU A 113 -18.87 4.36 13.76
N GLU A 114 -18.98 3.18 14.39
CA GLU A 114 -18.39 2.91 15.71
C GLU A 114 -16.88 2.67 15.67
N ASN A 115 -16.37 2.09 14.58
CA ASN A 115 -14.99 1.60 14.53
C ASN A 115 -14.16 2.21 13.39
N VAL A 116 -14.75 3.09 12.58
CA VAL A 116 -14.12 3.70 11.39
C VAL A 116 -13.51 2.62 10.49
N ARG A 117 -14.25 1.51 10.30
CA ARG A 117 -13.81 0.37 9.47
C ARG A 117 -14.41 0.50 8.08
N LEU A 118 -13.58 0.22 7.08
CA LEU A 118 -13.97 0.19 5.67
C LEU A 118 -14.53 -1.18 5.35
N ILE A 119 -15.80 -1.26 4.96
CA ILE A 119 -16.48 -2.53 4.65
C ILE A 119 -16.80 -2.62 3.17
N CYS A 120 -16.60 -3.82 2.62
CA CYS A 120 -17.03 -4.16 1.28
C CYS A 120 -18.57 -4.18 1.18
N PRO A 121 -19.19 -3.49 0.20
CA PRO A 121 -20.64 -3.41 0.07
C PRO A 121 -21.31 -4.75 -0.25
N ILE A 122 -20.59 -5.70 -0.86
CA ILE A 122 -21.11 -6.99 -1.34
C ILE A 122 -20.94 -8.09 -0.29
N VAL A 123 -19.73 -8.33 0.19
CA VAL A 123 -19.43 -9.44 1.12
C VAL A 123 -19.58 -9.02 2.58
N CYS A 124 -19.75 -7.72 2.86
CA CYS A 124 -19.79 -7.17 4.21
C CYS A 124 -18.56 -7.53 5.05
N THR A 125 -17.40 -7.71 4.40
CA THR A 125 -16.11 -7.97 5.06
C THR A 125 -15.32 -6.68 5.23
N GLU A 126 -14.63 -6.57 6.36
CA GLU A 126 -13.67 -5.50 6.60
C GLU A 126 -12.51 -5.56 5.60
N LEU A 127 -12.19 -4.40 5.02
CA LEU A 127 -11.04 -4.17 4.17
C LEU A 127 -9.83 -3.84 5.05
N SER A 128 -8.79 -4.64 4.91
CA SER A 128 -7.60 -4.58 5.76
C SER A 128 -6.36 -5.06 4.99
N ALA A 129 -5.22 -5.09 5.67
CA ALA A 129 -3.99 -5.67 5.12
C ALA A 129 -4.18 -7.12 4.62
N ALA A 130 -5.04 -7.91 5.29
CA ALA A 130 -5.35 -9.28 4.93
C ALA A 130 -6.42 -9.38 3.83
N ASN A 131 -7.41 -8.47 3.86
CA ASN A 131 -8.49 -8.42 2.89
C ASN A 131 -8.36 -7.15 2.03
N ARG A 132 -7.56 -7.26 0.96
CA ARG A 132 -7.38 -6.14 0.02
C ARG A 132 -8.68 -5.82 -0.72
N GLY A 133 -8.77 -4.56 -1.13
CA GLY A 133 -9.88 -4.01 -1.91
C GLY A 133 -9.48 -3.77 -3.36
N VAL A 134 -10.48 -3.78 -4.24
CA VAL A 134 -10.40 -3.48 -5.67
C VAL A 134 -11.36 -2.34 -5.94
N LEU A 135 -10.83 -1.25 -6.48
CA LEU A 135 -11.58 -0.08 -6.91
C LEU A 135 -11.82 -0.15 -8.41
N ILE A 136 -13.08 0.03 -8.81
CA ILE A 136 -13.43 0.24 -10.22
C ILE A 136 -13.48 1.75 -10.48
N TRP A 137 -12.57 2.27 -11.30
CA TRP A 137 -12.34 3.70 -11.52
C TRP A 137 -13.55 4.43 -12.12
N LYS A 138 -14.31 3.76 -13.00
CA LYS A 138 -15.48 4.35 -13.66
C LYS A 138 -16.57 4.70 -12.64
N CYS A 139 -16.97 3.74 -11.80
CA CYS A 139 -18.05 3.92 -10.84
C CYS A 139 -17.61 4.39 -9.44
N GLY A 140 -16.35 4.16 -9.04
CA GLY A 140 -15.87 4.44 -7.69
C GLY A 140 -16.30 3.42 -6.64
N CYS A 141 -16.90 2.29 -7.03
CA CYS A 141 -17.23 1.22 -6.09
C CYS A 141 -15.96 0.47 -5.67
N CYS A 142 -15.78 0.26 -4.38
CA CYS A 142 -14.73 -0.60 -3.84
C CYS A 142 -15.31 -1.93 -3.40
N ILE A 143 -14.69 -3.03 -3.84
CA ILE A 143 -15.12 -4.42 -3.58
C ILE A 143 -13.92 -5.20 -3.04
N SER A 144 -14.13 -6.25 -2.24
CA SER A 144 -13.02 -7.12 -1.81
C SER A 144 -12.39 -7.86 -3.00
N GLU A 145 -11.07 -8.02 -2.99
CA GLU A 145 -10.33 -8.79 -4.02
C GLU A 145 -10.87 -10.21 -4.19
N LYS A 146 -11.22 -10.87 -3.09
CA LYS A 146 -11.77 -12.24 -3.11
C LYS A 146 -13.10 -12.29 -3.87
N ALA A 147 -13.99 -11.36 -3.55
CA ALA A 147 -15.30 -11.25 -4.18
C ALA A 147 -15.18 -10.90 -5.66
N PHE A 148 -14.30 -9.96 -5.99
CA PHE A 148 -14.06 -9.54 -7.37
C PHE A 148 -13.58 -10.72 -8.23
N LYS A 149 -12.62 -11.52 -7.73
CA LYS A 149 -12.14 -12.71 -8.44
C LYS A 149 -13.24 -13.75 -8.65
N GLN A 150 -14.07 -14.00 -7.65
CA GLN A 150 -15.17 -14.96 -7.77
C GLN A 150 -16.27 -14.51 -8.74
N LEU A 151 -16.58 -13.22 -8.79
CA LEU A 151 -17.67 -12.70 -9.61
C LEU A 151 -17.25 -12.39 -11.05
N ILE A 152 -15.98 -12.06 -11.28
CA ILE A 152 -15.52 -11.45 -12.54
C ILE A 152 -14.44 -12.30 -13.25
N CYS A 153 -13.58 -13.02 -12.52
CA CYS A 153 -12.50 -13.82 -13.11
C CYS A 153 -12.92 -15.24 -13.53
N THR A 154 -14.21 -15.58 -13.48
CA THR A 154 -14.64 -16.99 -13.45
C THR A 154 -14.41 -17.80 -14.71
N ASN A 155 -14.16 -17.24 -15.91
CA ASN A 155 -14.15 -18.11 -17.09
C ASN A 155 -13.22 -17.88 -18.29
N ASN A 156 -12.41 -16.81 -18.46
CA ASN A 156 -11.61 -16.69 -19.69
C ASN A 156 -10.18 -16.17 -19.45
N LYS A 157 -9.18 -16.93 -19.94
CA LYS A 157 -7.77 -16.53 -20.05
C LYS A 157 -7.51 -15.84 -21.40
N SER A 158 -8.36 -14.89 -21.79
CA SER A 158 -8.09 -14.03 -22.93
C SER A 158 -7.10 -12.94 -22.49
N ASN A 159 -6.06 -12.70 -23.29
CA ASN A 159 -5.11 -11.59 -23.08
C ASN A 159 -5.67 -10.23 -23.53
N GLU A 160 -6.97 -10.18 -23.88
CA GLU A 160 -7.65 -8.99 -24.40
C GLU A 160 -8.50 -8.31 -23.33
N LYS A 161 -8.78 -7.02 -23.54
CA LYS A 161 -9.62 -6.21 -22.65
C LYS A 161 -11.08 -6.60 -22.82
N GLU A 162 -11.68 -7.15 -21.77
CA GLU A 162 -13.09 -7.56 -21.77
C GLU A 162 -13.97 -6.48 -21.16
N LYS A 163 -15.13 -6.21 -21.77
CA LYS A 163 -16.16 -5.35 -21.16
C LYS A 163 -16.90 -6.16 -20.10
N LYS A 164 -16.90 -5.68 -18.86
CA LYS A 164 -17.61 -6.31 -17.74
C LYS A 164 -18.39 -5.27 -16.94
N ASN A 165 -19.34 -5.74 -16.15
CA ASN A 165 -20.22 -4.88 -15.37
C ASN A 165 -19.84 -4.93 -13.89
N CYS A 166 -19.90 -3.77 -13.23
CA CYS A 166 -19.62 -3.67 -11.81
C CYS A 166 -20.68 -4.44 -11.00
N PRO A 167 -20.31 -5.39 -10.13
CA PRO A 167 -21.28 -6.18 -9.38
C PRO A 167 -22.03 -5.40 -8.29
N ASN A 168 -21.66 -4.15 -8.02
CA ASN A 168 -22.35 -3.28 -7.06
C ASN A 168 -23.32 -2.29 -7.71
N CYS A 169 -23.03 -1.79 -8.92
CA CYS A 169 -23.81 -0.71 -9.55
C CYS A 169 -24.12 -0.95 -11.04
N ASN A 170 -23.76 -2.11 -11.58
CA ASN A 170 -23.94 -2.52 -12.97
C ASN A 170 -23.29 -1.60 -14.04
N MET A 171 -22.44 -0.66 -13.65
CA MET A 171 -21.71 0.18 -14.60
C MET A 171 -20.67 -0.62 -15.38
N GLU A 172 -20.60 -0.41 -16.69
CA GLU A 172 -19.62 -1.05 -17.57
C GLU A 172 -18.20 -0.51 -17.33
N PHE A 173 -17.22 -1.41 -17.36
CA PHE A 173 -15.80 -1.10 -17.26
C PHE A 173 -14.95 -2.06 -18.08
N LEU A 174 -13.73 -1.65 -18.41
CA LEU A 174 -12.76 -2.49 -19.10
C LEU A 174 -11.93 -3.30 -18.10
N TYR A 175 -12.10 -4.62 -18.15
CA TYR A 175 -11.34 -5.56 -17.33
C TYR A 175 -10.15 -6.12 -18.09
N ASN A 176 -8.99 -6.12 -17.44
CA ASN A 176 -7.78 -6.77 -17.92
C ASN A 176 -7.43 -7.92 -16.96
N SER A 177 -7.34 -9.13 -17.49
CA SER A 177 -7.08 -10.36 -16.71
C SER A 177 -5.72 -10.33 -16.00
N ASN A 178 -4.75 -9.59 -16.56
CA ASN A 178 -3.39 -9.51 -16.05
C ASN A 178 -3.22 -8.62 -14.80
N VAL A 179 -4.25 -7.89 -14.37
CA VAL A 179 -4.18 -6.98 -13.20
C VAL A 179 -3.78 -7.71 -11.91
N PHE A 180 -4.12 -9.00 -11.77
CA PHE A 180 -3.79 -9.78 -10.55
C PHE A 180 -2.50 -10.59 -10.64
N ASN A 181 -1.99 -10.85 -11.86
CA ASN A 181 -0.82 -11.70 -12.09
C ASN A 181 0.49 -10.92 -11.93
N SER A 182 0.46 -9.60 -12.14
CA SER A 182 1.64 -8.75 -12.22
C SER A 182 2.01 -8.10 -10.88
N ARG A 183 2.32 -8.89 -9.85
CA ARG A 183 2.93 -8.33 -8.61
C ARG A 183 4.37 -7.84 -8.81
N THR A 184 5.03 -8.21 -9.92
CA THR A 184 6.45 -7.94 -10.15
C THR A 184 6.75 -7.10 -11.38
N ASN A 185 5.93 -7.13 -12.44
CA ASN A 185 6.20 -6.43 -13.71
C ASN A 185 4.97 -5.67 -14.21
N MET A 186 4.58 -4.58 -13.55
CA MET A 186 3.55 -3.67 -14.10
C MET A 186 4.15 -2.88 -15.26
N THR A 187 3.46 -2.84 -16.40
CA THR A 187 3.82 -1.98 -17.53
C THR A 187 3.08 -0.63 -17.44
N PRO A 188 3.58 0.45 -18.09
CA PRO A 188 2.93 1.75 -18.12
C PRO A 188 1.48 1.71 -18.63
N GLU A 189 1.17 0.79 -19.54
CA GLU A 189 -0.17 0.66 -20.15
C GLU A 189 -1.24 0.19 -19.15
N MET A 190 -0.86 -0.62 -18.16
CA MET A 190 -1.77 -1.17 -17.15
C MET A 190 -2.26 -0.14 -16.13
N LEU A 191 -1.57 1.00 -15.99
CA LEU A 191 -1.99 2.08 -15.09
C LEU A 191 -3.24 2.82 -15.57
N ASN A 192 -3.56 2.72 -16.85
CA ASN A 192 -4.76 3.32 -17.44
C ASN A 192 -5.99 2.41 -17.35
N ASP A 193 -5.85 1.20 -16.83
CA ASP A 193 -6.97 0.27 -16.72
C ASP A 193 -8.02 0.76 -15.72
N ASP A 194 -9.25 0.29 -15.86
CA ASP A 194 -10.38 0.74 -15.03
C ASP A 194 -10.38 0.09 -13.64
N VAL A 195 -9.44 -0.83 -13.37
CA VAL A 195 -9.37 -1.60 -12.12
C VAL A 195 -8.09 -1.24 -11.38
N VAL A 196 -8.21 -0.83 -10.11
CA VAL A 196 -7.09 -0.44 -9.25
C VAL A 196 -7.13 -1.26 -7.96
N LEU A 197 -6.01 -1.87 -7.59
CA LEU A 197 -5.85 -2.55 -6.30
C LEU A 197 -5.58 -1.52 -5.21
N LEU A 198 -6.31 -1.61 -4.09
CA LEU A 198 -6.13 -0.73 -2.94
C LEU A 198 -5.22 -1.37 -1.89
N GLY A 199 -4.47 -0.53 -1.19
CA GLY A 199 -3.52 -0.95 -0.17
C GLY A 199 -2.32 -1.73 -0.73
N PRO A 200 -1.56 -1.16 -1.69
CA PRO A 200 -0.39 -1.80 -2.26
C PRO A 200 0.69 -2.05 -1.18
N ASP A 201 1.55 -3.04 -1.41
CA ASP A 201 2.77 -3.22 -0.61
C ASP A 201 3.82 -2.13 -0.93
N LEU A 202 4.82 -1.99 -0.05
CA LEU A 202 5.91 -1.02 -0.27
C LEU A 202 6.64 -1.23 -1.61
N SER A 203 6.89 -2.49 -1.98
CA SER A 203 7.51 -2.82 -3.27
C SER A 203 6.60 -2.51 -4.46
N GLU A 204 5.30 -2.85 -4.34
CA GLU A 204 4.29 -2.58 -5.38
C GLU A 204 4.14 -1.06 -5.59
N GLU A 205 4.04 -0.29 -4.51
CA GLU A 205 4.00 1.17 -4.54
C GLU A 205 5.26 1.78 -5.16
N GLY A 206 6.45 1.26 -4.81
CA GLY A 206 7.72 1.69 -5.40
C GLY A 206 7.76 1.49 -6.91
N ASN A 207 7.34 0.32 -7.37
CA ASN A 207 7.27 -0.01 -8.80
C ASN A 207 6.27 0.91 -9.54
N ILE A 208 5.06 1.07 -9.00
CA ILE A 208 4.03 1.93 -9.60
C ILE A 208 4.50 3.40 -9.65
N ARG A 209 5.16 3.89 -8.59
CA ARG A 209 5.74 5.24 -8.57
C ARG A 209 6.82 5.41 -9.63
N ALA A 210 7.72 4.45 -9.78
CA ALA A 210 8.75 4.50 -10.83
C ALA A 210 8.13 4.61 -12.22
N ILE A 211 7.08 3.81 -12.50
CA ILE A 211 6.35 3.85 -13.77
C ILE A 211 5.66 5.21 -13.99
N LEU A 212 5.04 5.77 -12.94
CA LEU A 212 4.38 7.07 -13.01
C LEU A 212 5.35 8.23 -13.22
N CYS A 213 6.54 8.18 -12.61
CA CYS A 213 7.60 9.17 -12.84
C CYS A 213 8.15 9.13 -14.27
N ASN A 214 8.20 7.95 -14.90
CA ASN A 214 8.68 7.84 -16.29
C ASN A 214 7.68 8.34 -17.35
N LYS A 215 6.41 8.57 -16.98
CA LYS A 215 5.39 9.13 -17.88
C LYS A 215 5.37 10.66 -17.94
N THR A 216 6.18 11.34 -17.12
CA THR A 216 6.16 12.80 -16.96
C THR A 216 7.29 13.45 -17.71
#